data_AF-A0A381NUN1-F1
#
_entry.id   AF-A0A381NUN1-F1
#
_cell.length_a   1.000
_cell.length_b   1.000
_cell.length_c   1.000
_cell.angle_alpha   90.00
_cell.angle_beta   90.00
_cell.angle_gamma   90.00
#
_symmetry.space_group_name_H-M   'P 1'
#
loop_
_entity.id
_entity.type
_entity.pdbx_description
1 polymer ?
#
loop_
_entity_poly.entity_id
_entity_poly.type
_entity_poly.pdbx_seq_one_letter_code
_entity_poly.pdbx_strand_id
1 'polypeptide(L)' 'METYREIILSGDSGLYKYKIDIKKFPGESINYFFAVRTLDGKLYGAPVNNNNLLSPIKKPFIDPVQYFEQKKRLNQ' A
#
# COMPACT_ATOMS: atom_id res chain seq x y z
N MET A 1 14.62 -5.56 -13.55
CA MET A 1 13.36 -6.13 -13.05
C MET A 1 13.09 -5.53 -11.69
N GLU A 2 11.98 -4.82 -11.53
CA GLU A 2 11.54 -4.41 -10.20
C GLU A 2 11.03 -5.65 -9.46
N THR A 3 11.62 -5.95 -8.30
CA THR A 3 11.21 -7.08 -7.47
C THR A 3 10.41 -6.57 -6.29
N TYR A 4 9.19 -7.10 -6.13
CA TYR A 4 8.35 -6.80 -4.98
C TYR A 4 8.63 -7.79 -3.85
N ARG A 5 8.56 -7.31 -2.61
CA ARG A 5 8.61 -8.17 -1.42
C ARG A 5 7.19 -8.47 -0.95
N GLU A 6 6.85 -9.75 -0.85
CA GLU A 6 5.57 -10.16 -0.28
C GLU A 6 5.53 -9.88 1.24
N ILE A 7 4.41 -9.34 1.70
CA ILE A 7 4.15 -9.06 3.11
C ILE A 7 2.77 -9.59 3.44
N ILE A 8 2.73 -10.60 4.31
CA ILE A 8 1.47 -11.17 4.78
C ILE A 8 0.78 -10.14 5.69
N LEU A 9 -0.45 -9.78 5.34
CA LEU A 9 -1.26 -8.88 6.14
C LEU A 9 -2.10 -9.69 7.13
N SER A 10 -1.96 -9.38 8.42
CA SER A 10 -2.94 -9.77 9.42
C SER A 10 -4.06 -8.72 9.46
N GLY A 11 -5.29 -9.20 9.54
CA GLY A 11 -6.48 -8.36 9.58
C GLY A 11 -7.53 -8.97 10.48
N ASP A 12 -8.42 -8.13 10.96
CA ASP A 12 -9.60 -8.53 11.74
C ASP A 12 -10.85 -8.04 11.01
N SER A 13 -11.85 -8.91 10.91
CA SER A 13 -13.17 -8.58 10.38
C SER A 13 -13.13 -7.93 8.98
N GLY A 14 -12.26 -8.43 8.09
CA GLY A 14 -12.10 -7.94 6.72
C GLY A 14 -11.22 -6.69 6.57
N LEU A 15 -10.70 -6.14 7.66
CA LEU A 15 -9.80 -4.99 7.64
C LEU A 15 -8.35 -5.41 7.78
N TYR A 16 -7.59 -5.28 6.69
CA TYR A 16 -6.16 -5.59 6.65
C TYR A 16 -5.34 -4.30 6.69
N LYS A 17 -4.33 -4.25 7.57
CA LYS A 17 -3.48 -3.07 7.75
C LYS A 17 -2.01 -3.45 7.72
N TYR A 18 -1.20 -2.58 7.13
CA TYR A 18 0.25 -2.65 7.24
C TYR A 18 0.79 -1.27 7.60
N LYS A 19 1.63 -1.23 8.65
CA LYS A 19 2.37 -0.03 9.01
C LYS A 19 3.81 -0.20 8.56
N ILE A 20 4.24 0.66 7.64
CA ILE A 20 5.62 0.65 7.15
C ILE A 20 6.58 1.17 8.22
N ASP A 21 7.69 0.46 8.39
CA ASP A 21 8.85 0.93 9.15
C ASP A 21 9.89 1.50 8.18
N ILE A 22 9.92 2.83 8.07
CA ILE A 22 10.84 3.55 7.17
C ILE A 22 12.31 3.34 7.52
N LYS A 23 12.65 2.90 8.74
CA LYS A 23 14.03 2.56 9.09
C LYS A 23 14.48 1.26 8.44
N LYS A 24 13.54 0.31 8.26
CA LYS A 24 13.77 -0.97 7.57
C LYS A 24 13.60 -0.87 6.06
N PHE A 25 12.80 0.08 5.59
CA PHE A 25 12.53 0.36 4.19
C PHE A 25 12.87 1.84 3.90
N PRO A 26 14.16 2.21 3.87
CA PRO A 26 14.56 3.58 3.58
C PRO A 26 14.16 3.96 2.15
N GLY A 27 13.67 5.17 1.98
CA GLY A 27 13.26 5.72 0.69
C GLY A 27 12.34 6.91 0.85
N GLU A 28 11.91 7.49 -0.27
CA GLU A 28 11.01 8.65 -0.32
C GLU A 28 9.57 8.26 -0.66
N SER A 29 9.35 7.02 -1.10
CA SER A 29 8.03 6.49 -1.44
C SER A 29 8.01 4.97 -1.35
N ILE A 30 6.81 4.41 -1.31
CA ILE A 30 6.57 2.98 -1.48
C ILE A 30 5.66 2.75 -2.69
N ASN A 31 6.02 1.77 -3.51
CA ASN A 31 5.14 1.18 -4.52
C ASN A 31 4.57 -0.12 -3.97
N TYR A 32 3.25 -0.28 -4.00
CA TYR A 32 2.60 -1.50 -3.51
C TYR A 32 1.32 -1.82 -4.29
N PHE A 33 0.92 -3.08 -4.22
CA PHE A 33 -0.37 -3.56 -4.68
C PHE A 33 -0.84 -4.63 -3.69
N PHE A 34 -2.12 -4.97 -3.72
CA PHE A 34 -2.68 -6.03 -2.91
C PHE A 34 -2.78 -7.30 -3.73
N ALA A 35 -2.45 -8.42 -3.11
CA ALA A 35 -2.70 -9.74 -3.65
C ALA A 35 -3.55 -10.55 -2.67
N VAL A 36 -4.56 -11.25 -3.18
CA VAL A 36 -5.42 -12.12 -2.38
C VAL A 36 -5.38 -13.51 -3.00
N ARG A 37 -5.04 -14.50 -2.16
CA ARG A 37 -5.15 -15.91 -2.51
C ARG A 37 -6.44 -16.47 -1.93
N THR A 38 -7.29 -17.03 -2.78
CA THR A 38 -8.53 -17.68 -2.36
C THR A 38 -8.28 -19.12 -1.91
N LEU A 39 -9.25 -19.73 -1.23
CA LEU A 39 -9.14 -21.09 -0.70
C LEU A 39 -8.97 -22.14 -1.82
N ASP A 40 -9.50 -21.88 -3.02
CA ASP A 40 -9.32 -22.71 -4.21
C ASP A 40 -7.98 -22.46 -4.93
N GLY A 41 -7.09 -21.67 -4.33
CA GLY A 41 -5.72 -21.45 -4.82
C GLY A 41 -5.57 -20.37 -5.90
N LYS A 42 -6.65 -19.70 -6.32
CA LYS A 42 -6.55 -18.60 -7.28
C LYS A 42 -5.92 -17.37 -6.64
N LEU A 43 -5.22 -16.58 -7.45
CA LEU A 43 -4.55 -15.36 -7.03
C LEU A 43 -5.13 -14.17 -7.78
N TYR A 44 -5.52 -13.13 -7.03
CA TYR A 44 -6.05 -11.89 -7.58
C TYR A 44 -5.19 -10.73 -7.12
N GLY A 45 -4.96 -9.75 -8.00
CA GLY A 45 -4.17 -8.56 -7.72
C GLY A 45 -4.99 -7.29 -7.92
N ALA A 46 -4.76 -6.27 -7.07
CA ALA A 46 -5.40 -4.96 -7.20
C ALA A 46 -4.46 -3.82 -6.78
N PRO A 47 -4.57 -2.64 -7.42
CA PRO A 47 -5.51 -2.31 -8.49
C PRO A 47 -5.01 -2.75 -9.86
N VAL A 48 -5.92 -2.85 -10.83
CA VAL A 48 -5.63 -3.08 -12.24
C VAL A 48 -6.01 -1.87 -13.08
N ASN A 49 -5.34 -1.65 -14.20
CA ASN A 49 -5.69 -0.62 -15.17
C ASN A 49 -6.78 -1.09 -16.14
N ASN A 50 -7.14 -0.24 -17.11
CA ASN A 50 -8.18 -0.53 -18.12
C ASN A 50 -7.87 -1.74 -19.02
N ASN A 51 -6.62 -2.20 -19.04
CA ASN A 51 -6.19 -3.38 -19.79
C ASN A 51 -6.10 -4.63 -18.89
N ASN A 52 -6.68 -4.58 -17.68
CA ASN A 52 -6.60 -5.62 -16.65
C ASN A 52 -5.16 -5.97 -16.22
N LEU A 53 -4.20 -5.07 -16.43
CA LEU A 53 -2.83 -5.23 -15.96
C LEU A 53 -2.69 -4.61 -14.58
N LEU A 54 -1.95 -5.27 -13.70
CA LEU A 54 -1.64 -4.78 -12.36
C LEU A 54 -1.00 -3.38 -12.43
N SER A 55 -1.55 -2.44 -11.67
CA SER A 55 -1.13 -1.06 -11.63
C SER A 55 -0.80 -0.66 -10.19
N PRO A 56 0.45 -0.87 -9.73
CA PRO A 56 0.85 -0.56 -8.36
C PRO A 56 0.60 0.90 -7.97
N ILE A 57 0.23 1.10 -6.70
CA ILE A 57 0.04 2.42 -6.11
C ILE A 57 1.39 2.96 -5.65
N LYS A 58 1.78 4.12 -6.16
CA LYS A 58 2.90 4.90 -5.63
C LYS A 58 2.43 5.82 -4.50
N LYS A 59 2.98 5.64 -3.31
CA LYS A 59 2.70 6.48 -2.14
C LYS A 59 3.97 7.18 -1.67
N PRO A 60 4.13 8.49 -1.91
CA PRO A 60 5.24 9.25 -1.34
C PRO A 60 5.09 9.32 0.19
N PHE A 61 6.22 9.27 0.89
CA PHE A 61 6.27 9.60 2.31
C PHE A 61 6.17 11.12 2.45
N ILE A 62 5.43 11.55 3.47
CA ILE A 62 5.18 12.95 3.75
C ILE A 62 5.85 13.31 5.07
N ASP A 63 6.43 14.51 5.12
CA ASP A 63 6.94 15.06 6.36
C ASP A 63 5.79 15.16 7.40
N PRO A 64 5.99 14.69 8.65
CA PRO A 64 4.95 14.72 9.67
C PRO A 64 4.36 16.10 9.95
N VAL A 65 5.18 17.16 9.88
CA VAL A 65 4.74 18.55 10.06
C VAL A 65 3.83 18.96 8.90
N GLN A 66 4.23 18.66 7.67
CA GLN A 66 3.41 18.93 6.49
C GLN A 66 2.08 18.16 6.53
N TYR A 67 2.09 16.91 6.99
CA TYR A 67 0.89 16.10 7.17
C TYR A 67 -0.09 16.75 8.17
N PHE A 68 0.42 17.24 9.30
CA PHE A 68 -0.41 17.90 10.31
C PHE A 68 -1.04 19.20 9.79
N GLU A 69 -0.26 20.05 9.11
CA GLU A 69 -0.75 21.30 8.53
C GLU A 69 -1.83 21.07 7.47
N GLN A 70 -1.69 20.03 6.62
CA GLN A 70 -2.72 19.66 5.65
C GLN A 70 -4.01 19.20 6.32
N LYS A 71 -3.91 18.38 7.37
CA LYS A 71 -5.08 17.89 8.12
C LYS A 71 -5.81 19.02 8.84
N LYS A 72 -5.09 20.00 9.39
CA LYS A 72 -5.68 21.18 10.01
C LYS A 72 -6.55 21.97 9.04
N ARG A 73 -6.09 22.17 7.80
CA ARG A 73 -6.83 22.91 6.76
C ARG A 73 -8.09 22.20 6.27
N LEU A 74 -8.10 20.87 6.24
CA LEU A 74 -9.24 20.07 5.77
C LEU A 74 -10.38 19.96 6.79
N ASN A 75 -10.09 20.24 8.07
CA ASN A 75 -11.06 20.19 9.17
C ASN A 75 -11.62 21.59 9.52
N GLN A 76 -11.28 22.62 8.75
CA GLN A 76 -11.85 23.96 8.79
C GLN A 76 -12.91 24.11 7.70
#